data_AF-A0A7V1AK90-F1
#
_entry.id   AF-A0A7V1AK90-F1
#
_cell.length_a   1.000
_cell.length_b   1.000
_cell.length_c   1.000
_cell.angle_alpha   90.00
_cell.angle_beta   90.00
_cell.angle_gamma   90.00
#
_symmetry.space_group_name_H-M   'P 1'
#
loop_
_entity.id
_entity.type
_entity.pdbx_description
1 polymer ?
#
loop_
_entity_poly.entity_id
_entity_poly.type
_entity_poly.pdbx_seq_one_letter_code
_entity_poly.pdbx_strand_id
1 'polypeptide(L)'
;MNKNTIQKLQSQFDTLAQHMPETDMEFWFARDLQEPLGYAWWENFLTAINRAISSCETTGYTPSDHFRGVTKLITNGKGGQREIEDFMLTRYACYLIAQNGDPRKEPIAFAQSYFALQTRKQELLEDRMQLIARMEARDRLKESEKALSQNIYERGTEGEIRRKENSEKVRLFSQLHAPQKIIM
;
A
#
# COMPACT_ATOMS: atom_id res chain seq x y z
N MET A 1 -16.11 29.62 -5.27
CA MET A 1 -16.19 28.42 -6.12
C MET A 1 -17.60 27.88 -6.27
N ASN A 2 -18.12 27.76 -7.50
CA ASN A 2 -19.40 27.09 -7.75
C ASN A 2 -19.18 25.57 -7.94
N LYS A 3 -20.25 24.77 -7.84
CA LYS A 3 -20.17 23.30 -7.89
C LYS A 3 -19.58 22.76 -9.20
N ASN A 4 -19.86 23.42 -10.32
CA ASN A 4 -19.36 23.00 -11.64
C ASN A 4 -17.84 23.20 -11.77
N THR A 5 -17.31 24.31 -11.26
CA THR A 5 -15.86 24.58 -11.25
C THR A 5 -15.12 23.57 -10.37
N ILE A 6 -15.69 23.22 -9.21
CA ILE A 6 -15.14 22.17 -8.33
C ILE A 6 -15.05 20.83 -9.06
N GLN A 7 -16.14 20.40 -9.70
CA GLN A 7 -16.17 19.14 -10.44
C GLN A 7 -15.19 19.13 -11.62
N LYS A 8 -15.07 20.25 -12.33
CA LYS A 8 -14.12 20.38 -13.44
C LYS A 8 -12.67 20.25 -12.96
N LEU A 9 -12.28 20.97 -11.91
CA LEU A 9 -10.92 20.90 -11.38
C LEU A 9 -10.60 19.54 -10.77
N GLN A 10 -11.57 18.91 -10.11
CA GLN A 10 -11.42 17.54 -9.63
C GLN A 10 -11.13 16.59 -10.78
N SER A 11 -11.96 16.61 -11.83
CA SER A 11 -11.78 15.77 -13.02
C SER A 11 -10.45 16.06 -13.73
N GLN A 12 -9.99 17.31 -13.74
CA GLN A 12 -8.68 17.66 -14.30
C GLN A 12 -7.54 16.99 -13.51
N PHE A 13 -7.51 17.14 -12.18
CA PHE A 13 -6.45 16.50 -11.38
C PHE A 13 -6.49 14.97 -11.44
N ASP A 14 -7.69 14.38 -11.42
CA ASP A 14 -7.87 12.93 -11.55
C ASP A 14 -7.35 12.42 -12.90
N THR A 15 -7.58 13.15 -14.00
CA THR A 15 -7.14 12.74 -15.35
C THR A 15 -5.63 12.90 -15.55
N LEU A 16 -5.00 13.80 -14.81
CA LEU A 16 -3.55 14.03 -14.87
C LEU A 16 -2.75 13.01 -14.06
N ALA A 17 -3.40 12.27 -13.17
CA ALA A 17 -2.76 11.21 -12.43
C ALA A 17 -2.24 10.13 -13.38
N GLN A 18 -1.00 9.70 -13.16
CA GLN A 18 -0.34 8.64 -13.91
C GLN A 18 0.11 7.56 -12.93
N HIS A 19 0.28 6.34 -13.43
CA HIS A 19 0.74 5.20 -12.62
C HIS A 19 2.09 4.71 -13.14
N MET A 20 3.02 4.49 -12.21
CA MET A 20 4.31 3.90 -12.54
C MET A 20 4.10 2.43 -12.97
N PRO A 21 4.58 2.01 -14.16
CA PRO A 21 4.33 0.66 -14.67
C PRO A 21 4.81 -0.47 -13.74
N GLU A 22 5.87 -0.23 -12.97
CA GLU A 22 6.52 -1.25 -12.13
C GLU A 22 5.91 -1.35 -10.73
N THR A 23 5.44 -0.24 -10.17
CA THR A 23 5.03 -0.15 -8.76
C THR A 23 3.56 0.21 -8.56
N ASP A 24 2.84 0.51 -9.64
CA ASP A 24 1.49 1.06 -9.64
C ASP A 24 1.34 2.34 -8.77
N MET A 25 2.46 3.00 -8.49
CA MET A 25 2.48 4.21 -7.68
C MET A 25 1.95 5.38 -8.50
N GLU A 26 0.94 6.05 -7.94
CA GLU A 26 0.35 7.24 -8.54
C GLU A 26 1.29 8.45 -8.43
N PHE A 27 1.43 9.19 -9.54
CA PHE A 27 2.25 10.40 -9.62
C PHE A 27 1.64 11.40 -10.62
N TRP A 28 2.10 12.65 -10.54
CA TRP A 28 1.75 13.71 -11.49
C TRP A 28 3.00 14.35 -12.06
N PHE A 29 2.91 14.82 -13.31
CA PHE A 29 3.93 15.70 -13.87
C PHE A 29 3.68 17.15 -13.46
N ALA A 30 4.72 17.84 -12.99
CA ALA A 30 4.63 19.25 -12.60
C ALA A 30 4.20 20.13 -13.80
N ARG A 31 4.71 19.87 -15.00
CA ARG A 31 4.31 20.61 -16.21
C ARG A 31 2.81 20.55 -16.47
N ASP A 32 2.18 19.42 -16.18
CA ASP A 32 0.77 19.22 -16.46
C ASP A 32 -0.11 19.83 -15.35
N LEU A 33 0.42 19.99 -14.13
CA LEU A 33 -0.25 20.67 -13.01
C LEU A 33 -0.17 22.20 -13.07
N GLN A 34 0.75 22.77 -13.85
CA GLN A 34 1.01 24.21 -13.89
C GLN A 34 -0.26 25.04 -14.19
N GLU A 35 -0.92 24.75 -15.32
CA GLU A 35 -2.13 25.47 -15.74
C GLU A 35 -3.33 25.18 -14.82
N PRO A 36 -3.64 23.92 -14.45
CA PRO A 36 -4.70 23.61 -13.49
C PRO A 36 -4.53 24.31 -12.14
N LEU A 37 -3.29 24.54 -11.69
CA LEU A 37 -3.00 25.28 -10.45
C LEU A 37 -2.99 26.81 -10.63
N GLY A 38 -3.29 27.30 -11.85
CA GLY A 38 -3.44 28.72 -12.15
C GLY A 38 -2.12 29.46 -12.38
N TYR A 39 -1.05 28.76 -12.76
CA TYR A 39 0.22 29.37 -13.12
C TYR A 39 0.37 29.48 -14.64
N ALA A 40 0.46 30.72 -15.14
CA ALA A 40 0.67 30.97 -16.57
C ALA A 40 2.13 30.72 -17.02
N TRP A 41 3.09 30.92 -16.11
CA TRP A 41 4.52 30.87 -16.40
C TRP A 41 5.22 29.84 -15.52
N TRP A 42 6.10 29.05 -16.12
CA TRP A 42 6.80 27.97 -15.42
C TRP A 42 7.66 28.48 -14.29
N GLU A 43 8.37 29.59 -14.47
CA GLU A 43 9.30 30.15 -13.49
C GLU A 43 8.59 30.49 -12.17
N ASN A 44 7.35 30.97 -12.27
CA ASN A 44 6.51 31.26 -11.11
C ASN A 44 6.04 29.97 -10.42
N PHE A 45 5.73 28.93 -11.20
CA PHE A 45 5.33 27.64 -10.64
C PHE A 45 6.52 26.91 -10.01
N LEU A 46 7.69 26.94 -10.66
CA LEU A 46 8.95 26.41 -10.15
C LEU A 46 9.32 27.07 -8.82
N THR A 47 9.05 28.37 -8.66
CA THR A 47 9.23 29.05 -7.37
C THR A 47 8.36 28.42 -6.26
N ALA A 48 7.11 28.05 -6.55
CA ALA A 48 6.25 27.35 -5.60
C ALA A 48 6.75 25.92 -5.32
N ILE A 49 7.22 25.20 -6.35
CA ILE A 49 7.83 23.88 -6.21
C ILE A 49 9.06 23.94 -5.31
N ASN A 50 9.96 24.90 -5.51
CA ASN A 50 11.18 25.02 -4.70
C ASN A 50 10.89 25.33 -3.22
N ARG A 51 9.84 26.12 -2.96
CA ARG A 51 9.35 26.32 -1.57
C ARG A 51 8.79 25.03 -0.98
N ALA A 52 8.04 24.25 -1.77
CA ALA A 52 7.53 22.96 -1.35
C ALA A 52 8.66 21.95 -1.06
N ILE A 53 9.70 21.92 -1.89
CA ILE A 53 10.92 21.13 -1.66
C ILE A 53 11.57 21.54 -0.34
N SER A 54 11.79 22.84 -0.13
CA SER A 54 12.40 23.34 1.12
C SER A 54 11.56 22.99 2.36
N SER A 55 10.23 23.05 2.23
CA SER A 55 9.30 22.61 3.28
C SER A 55 9.42 21.11 3.55
N CYS A 56 9.61 20.29 2.52
CA CYS A 56 9.79 18.84 2.64
C CYS A 56 11.07 18.49 3.40
N GLU A 57 12.17 19.18 3.09
CA GLU A 57 13.44 19.02 3.80
C GLU A 57 13.30 19.41 5.27
N THR A 58 12.63 20.53 5.53
CA THR A 58 12.45 21.07 6.89
C THR A 58 11.60 20.15 7.77
N THR A 59 10.64 19.42 7.19
CA THR A 59 9.83 18.43 7.92
C THR A 59 10.55 17.09 8.14
N GLY A 60 11.77 16.93 7.63
CA GLY A 60 12.61 15.74 7.83
C GLY A 60 12.43 14.64 6.79
N TYR A 61 11.74 14.91 5.68
CA TYR A 61 11.61 13.97 4.56
C TYR A 61 12.65 14.24 3.47
N THR A 62 13.05 13.21 2.74
CA THR A 62 13.98 13.33 1.61
C THR A 62 13.24 13.83 0.36
N PRO A 63 13.55 15.01 -0.22
CA PRO A 63 12.80 15.53 -1.35
C PRO A 63 12.84 14.66 -2.60
N SER A 64 13.94 13.94 -2.84
CA SER A 64 14.06 13.06 -4.01
C SER A 64 13.01 11.95 -4.06
N ASP A 65 12.45 11.57 -2.90
CA ASP A 65 11.41 10.55 -2.79
C ASP A 65 10.03 11.09 -3.19
N HIS A 66 9.92 12.41 -3.35
CA HIS A 66 8.65 13.10 -3.59
C HIS A 66 8.67 14.02 -4.82
N PHE A 67 9.81 14.61 -5.14
CA PHE A 67 10.08 15.56 -6.21
C PHE A 67 11.20 15.01 -7.11
N ARG A 68 10.87 14.02 -7.94
CA ARG A 68 11.87 13.41 -8.82
C ARG A 68 12.01 14.23 -10.09
N GLY A 69 13.17 14.89 -10.26
CA GLY A 69 13.50 15.62 -11.49
C GLY A 69 13.58 14.68 -12.68
N VAL A 70 12.93 15.05 -13.78
CA VAL A 70 12.90 14.31 -15.04
C VAL A 70 12.95 15.29 -16.23
N THR A 71 13.22 14.75 -17.41
CA THR A 71 13.20 15.52 -18.65
C THR A 71 12.00 15.10 -19.48
N LYS A 72 11.16 16.06 -19.86
CA LYS A 72 10.02 15.85 -20.76
C LYS A 72 10.40 16.31 -22.17
N LEU A 73 10.19 15.45 -23.16
CA LEU A 73 10.36 15.80 -24.56
C LEU A 73 9.07 16.46 -25.07
N ILE A 74 9.18 17.66 -25.63
CA ILE A 74 8.06 18.36 -26.24
C ILE A 74 8.29 18.58 -27.73
N THR A 75 7.21 18.51 -28.51
CA THR A 75 7.23 18.82 -29.93
C THR A 75 6.84 20.28 -30.14
N ASN A 76 7.75 21.05 -30.72
CA ASN A 76 7.51 22.44 -31.08
C ASN A 76 6.61 22.52 -32.33
N GLY A 77 5.99 23.68 -32.56
CA GLY A 77 5.06 23.90 -33.69
C GLY A 77 5.65 23.71 -35.10
N LYS A 78 6.96 23.48 -35.24
CA LYS A 78 7.64 23.11 -36.50
C LYS A 78 8.10 21.66 -36.55
N GLY A 79 7.65 20.80 -35.63
CA GLY A 79 8.06 19.40 -35.53
C GLY A 79 9.41 19.15 -34.85
N GLY A 80 10.14 20.20 -34.48
CA GLY A 80 11.39 20.07 -33.71
C GLY A 80 11.11 19.63 -32.28
N GLN A 81 11.91 18.70 -31.76
CA GLN A 81 11.78 18.24 -30.38
C GLN A 81 12.72 19.02 -29.47
N ARG A 82 12.26 19.36 -28.26
CA ARG A 82 13.07 19.98 -27.21
C ARG A 82 12.85 19.26 -25.90
N GLU A 83 13.95 19.05 -25.19
CA GLU A 83 13.94 18.59 -23.81
C GLU A 83 13.71 19.77 -22.85
N ILE A 84 12.74 19.62 -21.95
CA ILE A 84 12.45 20.56 -20.88
C ILE A 84 12.48 19.86 -19.54
N GLU A 85 12.91 20.57 -18.50
CA GLU A 85 12.87 20.07 -17.13
C GLU A 85 11.42 19.92 -16.64
N ASP A 86 11.17 18.85 -15.89
CA ASP A 86 9.89 18.54 -15.26
C ASP A 86 10.14 17.76 -13.95
N PHE A 87 9.08 17.53 -13.18
CA PHE A 87 9.13 16.71 -11.98
C PHE A 87 8.02 15.67 -12.01
N MET A 88 8.35 14.45 -11.60
CA MET A 88 7.37 13.50 -11.13
C MET A 88 7.10 13.76 -9.66
N LEU A 89 5.84 14.02 -9.34
CA LEU A 89 5.38 14.46 -8.04
C LEU A 89 4.52 13.37 -7.41
N THR A 90 4.87 12.96 -6.20
CA THR A 90 3.97 12.15 -5.38
C THR A 90 2.78 12.99 -4.93
N ARG A 91 1.74 12.31 -4.42
CA ARG A 91 0.59 13.00 -3.81
C ARG A 91 1.02 13.95 -2.68
N TYR A 92 2.02 13.57 -1.89
CA TYR A 92 2.57 14.41 -0.84
C TYR A 92 3.26 15.66 -1.40
N ALA A 93 4.04 15.54 -2.48
CA ALA A 93 4.62 16.69 -3.17
C ALA A 93 3.55 17.64 -3.70
N CYS A 94 2.49 17.12 -4.34
CA CYS A 94 1.35 17.92 -4.80
C CYS A 94 0.68 18.68 -3.64
N TYR A 95 0.51 18.04 -2.48
CA TYR A 95 0.00 18.67 -1.27
C TYR A 95 0.91 19.80 -0.77
N LEU A 96 2.24 19.58 -0.71
CA LEU A 96 3.19 20.62 -0.31
C LEU A 96 3.22 21.79 -1.30
N ILE A 97 3.12 21.52 -2.60
CA ILE A 97 3.01 22.57 -3.63
C ILE A 97 1.74 23.40 -3.42
N ALA A 98 0.61 22.76 -3.12
CA ALA A 98 -0.63 23.48 -2.83
C ALA A 98 -0.53 24.33 -1.55
N GLN A 99 0.15 23.84 -0.51
CA GLN A 99 0.40 24.61 0.72
C GLN A 99 1.32 25.82 0.51
N ASN A 100 2.32 25.69 -0.36
CA ASN A 100 3.33 26.73 -0.63
C ASN A 100 3.01 27.60 -1.86
N GLY A 101 1.87 27.35 -2.51
CA GLY A 101 1.39 28.09 -3.67
C GLY A 101 0.79 29.45 -3.31
N ASP A 102 0.50 30.27 -4.32
CA ASP A 102 -0.13 31.59 -4.13
C ASP A 102 -1.61 31.44 -3.70
N PRO A 103 -1.97 31.76 -2.43
CA PRO A 103 -3.33 31.54 -1.91
C PRO A 103 -4.37 32.46 -2.56
N ARG A 104 -3.95 33.48 -3.33
CA ARG A 104 -4.86 34.35 -4.09
C ARG A 104 -5.44 33.64 -5.32
N LYS A 105 -4.85 32.52 -5.74
CA LYS A 105 -5.34 31.68 -6.84
C LYS A 105 -6.39 30.71 -6.30
N GLU A 106 -7.62 30.82 -6.77
CA GLU A 106 -8.69 29.87 -6.38
C GLU A 106 -8.30 28.39 -6.60
N PRO A 107 -7.62 28.01 -7.71
CA PRO A 107 -7.20 26.63 -7.88
C PRO A 107 -6.20 26.13 -6.82
N ILE A 108 -5.38 27.01 -6.23
CA ILE A 108 -4.49 26.65 -5.12
C ILE A 108 -5.30 26.29 -3.88
N ALA A 109 -6.29 27.11 -3.50
CA ALA A 109 -7.15 26.84 -2.34
C ALA A 109 -7.94 25.53 -2.52
N PHE A 110 -8.37 25.23 -3.74
CA PHE A 110 -9.00 23.96 -4.05
C PHE A 110 -8.02 22.79 -3.97
N ALA A 111 -6.82 22.91 -4.55
CA ALA A 111 -5.79 21.88 -4.51
C ALA A 111 -5.37 21.53 -3.08
N GLN A 112 -5.31 22.52 -2.17
CA GLN A 112 -5.06 22.28 -0.75
C GLN A 112 -6.08 21.33 -0.14
N SER A 113 -7.36 21.51 -0.46
CA SER A 113 -8.43 20.63 0.03
C SER A 113 -8.41 19.28 -0.69
N TYR A 114 -8.24 19.28 -2.00
CA TYR A 114 -8.26 18.07 -2.83
C TYR A 114 -7.12 17.12 -2.44
N PHE A 115 -5.86 17.57 -2.44
CA PHE A 115 -4.72 16.69 -2.13
C PHE A 115 -4.68 16.30 -0.65
N ALA A 116 -5.14 17.14 0.27
CA ALA A 116 -5.30 16.76 1.68
C ALA A 116 -6.35 15.65 1.86
N LEU A 117 -7.53 15.79 1.24
CA LEU A 117 -8.59 14.80 1.34
C LEU A 117 -8.23 13.49 0.64
N GLN A 118 -7.54 13.53 -0.50
CA GLN A 118 -7.11 12.33 -1.20
C GLN A 118 -6.05 11.57 -0.42
N THR A 119 -5.09 12.28 0.19
CA THR A 119 -4.10 11.64 1.09
C THR A 119 -4.80 10.97 2.26
N ARG A 120 -5.78 11.65 2.88
CA ARG A 120 -6.55 11.07 3.99
C ARG A 120 -7.37 9.84 3.60
N LYS A 121 -7.96 9.82 2.40
CA LYS A 121 -8.69 8.65 1.90
C LYS A 121 -7.76 7.45 1.70
N GLN A 122 -6.57 7.68 1.17
CA GLN A 122 -5.59 6.62 0.94
C GLN A 122 -5.07 6.03 2.24
N GLU A 123 -4.71 6.85 3.22
CA GLU A 123 -4.30 6.38 4.56
C GLU A 123 -5.37 5.46 5.17
N LEU A 124 -6.65 5.86 5.10
CA LEU A 124 -7.76 5.06 5.61
C LEU A 124 -7.96 3.74 4.84
N LEU A 125 -7.68 3.72 3.53
CA LEU A 125 -7.72 2.50 2.73
C LEU A 125 -6.57 1.56 3.09
N GLU A 126 -5.36 2.08 3.24
CA GLU A 126 -4.18 1.33 3.64
C GLU A 126 -4.34 0.71 5.04
N ASP A 127 -4.83 1.49 6.01
CA ASP A 127 -5.17 1.00 7.36
C ASP A 127 -6.18 -0.16 7.30
N ARG A 128 -7.21 -0.03 6.45
CA ARG A 128 -8.22 -1.08 6.27
C ARG A 128 -7.63 -2.34 5.63
N MET A 129 -6.77 -2.19 4.62
CA MET A 129 -6.08 -3.31 3.99
C MET A 129 -5.18 -4.04 4.98
N GLN A 130 -4.42 -3.32 5.81
CA GLN A 130 -3.60 -3.91 6.86
C GLN A 130 -4.44 -4.67 7.89
N LEU A 131 -5.60 -4.13 8.27
CA LEU A 131 -6.50 -4.80 9.20
C LEU A 131 -7.03 -6.12 8.61
N ILE A 132 -7.45 -6.12 7.34
CA ILE A 132 -7.91 -7.33 6.64
C ILE A 132 -6.79 -8.36 6.57
N ALA A 133 -5.58 -7.97 6.15
CA ALA A 133 -4.43 -8.87 6.08
C ALA A 133 -4.10 -9.51 7.44
N ARG A 134 -4.22 -8.75 8.55
CA ARG A 134 -4.04 -9.29 9.91
C ARG A 134 -5.15 -10.28 10.30
N MET A 135 -6.39 -10.02 9.90
CA MET A 135 -7.51 -10.94 10.15
C MET A 135 -7.31 -12.25 9.37
N GLU A 136 -6.98 -12.17 8.08
CA GLU A 136 -6.69 -13.35 7.26
C GLU A 136 -5.53 -14.17 7.81
N ALA A 137 -4.45 -13.51 8.27
CA ALA A 137 -3.33 -14.19 8.90
C ALA A 137 -3.75 -14.95 10.18
N ARG A 138 -4.65 -14.37 10.99
CA ARG A 138 -5.20 -15.03 12.18
C ARG A 138 -6.09 -16.21 11.83
N ASP A 139 -6.93 -16.08 10.82
CA ASP A 139 -7.81 -17.18 10.38
C ASP A 139 -6.98 -18.36 9.86
N ARG A 140 -5.95 -18.10 9.05
CA ARG A 140 -4.99 -19.13 8.61
C ARG A 140 -4.28 -19.80 9.79
N LEU A 141 -3.85 -19.04 10.79
CA LEU A 141 -3.22 -19.60 11.99
C LEU A 141 -4.19 -20.55 12.71
N LYS A 142 -5.43 -20.11 12.93
CA LYS A 142 -6.46 -20.90 13.60
C LYS A 142 -6.79 -22.19 12.85
N GLU A 143 -6.87 -22.12 11.52
CA GLU A 143 -7.05 -23.31 10.68
C GLU A 143 -5.85 -24.26 10.80
N SER A 144 -4.62 -23.73 10.79
CA SER A 144 -3.41 -24.53 10.96
C SER A 144 -3.32 -25.19 12.34
N GLU A 145 -3.69 -24.49 13.41
CA GLU A 145 -3.74 -25.02 14.79
C GLU A 145 -4.81 -26.11 14.93
N LYS A 146 -5.98 -25.93 14.30
CA LYS A 146 -7.03 -26.95 14.28
C LYS A 146 -6.59 -28.20 13.55
N ALA A 147 -5.98 -28.05 12.38
CA ALA A 147 -5.45 -29.16 11.60
C ALA A 147 -4.33 -29.89 12.35
N LEU A 148 -3.44 -29.15 13.03
CA LEU A 148 -2.38 -29.73 13.85
C LEU A 148 -2.95 -30.48 15.05
N SER A 149 -3.94 -29.91 15.74
CA SER A 149 -4.61 -30.54 16.89
C SER A 149 -5.32 -31.83 16.48
N GLN A 150 -6.00 -31.84 15.33
CA GLN A 150 -6.61 -33.06 14.77
C GLN A 150 -5.55 -34.13 14.47
N ASN A 151 -4.46 -33.77 13.79
CA ASN A 151 -3.37 -34.71 13.49
C ASN A 151 -2.72 -35.28 14.76
N ILE A 152 -2.52 -34.46 15.81
CA ILE A 152 -1.97 -34.92 17.09
C ILE A 152 -2.94 -35.86 17.78
N TYR A 153 -4.24 -35.54 17.79
CA TYR A 153 -5.27 -36.39 18.38
C TYR A 153 -5.35 -37.75 17.69
N GLU A 154 -5.40 -37.78 16.35
CA GLU A 154 -5.43 -39.00 15.53
C GLU A 154 -4.21 -39.90 15.80
N ARG A 155 -2.99 -39.32 15.82
CA ARG A 155 -1.78 -40.09 16.15
C ARG A 155 -1.74 -40.57 17.60
N GLY A 156 -2.29 -39.78 18.52
CA GLY A 156 -2.41 -40.14 19.94
C GLY A 156 -3.31 -41.35 20.15
N THR A 157 -4.48 -41.35 19.51
CA THR A 157 -5.45 -42.46 19.60
C THR A 157 -4.94 -43.72 18.92
N GLU A 158 -4.30 -43.61 17.74
CA GLU A 158 -3.64 -44.75 17.08
C GLU A 158 -2.54 -45.37 17.96
N GLY A 159 -1.75 -44.53 18.64
CA GLY A 159 -0.70 -44.99 19.56
C GLY A 159 -1.24 -45.70 20.81
N GLU A 160 -2.42 -45.30 21.31
CA GLU A 160 -3.10 -45.98 22.41
C GLU A 160 -3.73 -47.32 21.99
N ILE A 161 -4.40 -47.36 20.83
CA ILE A 161 -4.98 -48.58 20.27
C ILE A 161 -3.88 -49.62 20.07
N ARG A 162 -2.76 -49.23 19.43
CA ARG A 162 -1.62 -50.11 19.19
C ARG A 162 -0.97 -50.61 20.50
N ARG A 163 -0.95 -49.79 21.56
CA ARG A 163 -0.47 -50.22 22.89
C ARG A 163 -1.40 -51.22 23.56
N LYS A 164 -2.72 -51.02 23.48
CA LYS A 164 -3.72 -51.96 24.01
C LYS A 164 -3.66 -53.31 23.29
N GLU A 165 -3.64 -53.31 21.96
CA GLU A 165 -3.49 -54.52 21.16
C GLU A 165 -2.23 -55.30 21.51
N ASN A 166 -1.11 -54.61 21.70
CA ASN A 166 0.14 -55.26 22.07
C ASN A 166 0.09 -55.84 23.50
N SER A 167 -0.56 -55.14 24.44
CA SER A 167 -0.74 -55.64 25.81
C SER A 167 -1.66 -56.86 25.88
N GLU A 168 -2.72 -56.90 25.08
CA GLU A 168 -3.61 -58.06 24.99
C GLU A 168 -2.92 -59.26 24.35
N LYS A 169 -2.13 -59.06 23.29
CA LYS A 169 -1.31 -60.12 22.69
C LYS A 169 -0.31 -60.71 23.69
N VAL A 170 0.37 -59.87 24.45
CA VAL A 170 1.30 -60.32 25.52
C VAL A 170 0.55 -61.11 26.60
N ARG A 171 -0.65 -60.65 27.00
CA ARG A 171 -1.48 -61.34 28.01
C ARG A 171 -1.95 -62.71 27.52
N LEU A 172 -2.48 -62.80 26.30
CA LEU A 172 -2.89 -64.07 25.67
C LEU A 172 -1.72 -65.05 25.54
N PHE A 173 -0.54 -64.56 25.13
CA PHE A 173 0.66 -65.39 25.03
C PHE A 173 1.09 -65.95 26.41
N SER A 174 1.00 -65.14 27.48
CA SER A 174 1.32 -65.58 28.85
C SER A 174 0.34 -66.61 29.41
N GLN A 175 -0.93 -66.56 29.01
CA GLN A 175 -1.95 -67.54 29.42
C GLN A 175 -1.80 -68.89 28.72
N LEU A 176 -1.37 -68.88 27.44
CA LEU A 176 -1.09 -70.10 26.67
C LEU A 176 0.15 -70.86 27.15
N HIS A 177 1.08 -70.19 27.84
CA HIS A 177 2.34 -70.77 28.33
C HIS A 177 2.44 -70.81 29.86
N ALA A 178 1.31 -70.63 30.57
CA ALA A 178 1.30 -70.74 32.02
C ALA A 178 1.52 -72.22 32.43
N PRO A 179 2.53 -72.55 33.28
CA PRO A 179 2.76 -73.92 33.71
C PRO A 179 1.56 -74.41 34.51
N GLN A 180 0.95 -75.51 34.07
CA GLN A 180 -0.12 -76.16 34.83
C GLN A 180 0.45 -76.57 36.18
N LYS A 181 -0.01 -75.93 37.27
CA LYS A 181 0.26 -76.40 38.62
C LYS A 181 -0.36 -77.79 38.75
N ILE A 182 0.49 -78.81 38.69
CA ILE A 182 0.16 -80.18 39.08
C ILE A 182 -0.14 -80.12 40.58
N ILE A 183 -1.42 -80.24 40.93
CA ILE A 183 -1.89 -80.37 42.31
C ILE A 183 -1.57 -81.81 42.72
N MET A 184 -0.75 -81.98 43.75
CA MET A 184 -0.49 -83.24 44.44
C MET A 184 -0.89 -83.11 45.90
#